data_AF-A0A183HES9-F1
#
_entry.id   AF-A0A183HES9-F1
#
_cell.length_a   1.000
_cell.length_b   1.000
_cell.length_c   1.000
_cell.angle_alpha   90.00
_cell.angle_beta   90.00
_cell.angle_gamma   90.00
#
_symmetry.space_group_name_H-M   'P 1'
#
loop_
_entity.id
_entity.type
_entity.pdbx_description
1 polymer ?
#
loop_
_entity_poly.entity_id
_entity_poly.type
_entity_poly.pdbx_seq_one_letter_code
_entity_poly.pdbx_strand_id
1 'polypeptide(L)'
;MLAASIGFIRSVMNFSSVANSKMHYKCRNIEKPYLHSDVYRVNVPDEKIKWEVIWPEYAPQDFTSLRAIDKPWADSNDFKNRKFKWNDVDGLINRRSYMG
;
A
#
# COMPACT_ATOMS: atom_id res chain seq x y z
N MET A 1 41.20 33.21 -34.73
CA MET A 1 39.75 33.10 -35.00
C MET A 1 39.43 31.66 -35.41
N LEU A 2 38.24 31.19 -35.01
CA LEU A 2 37.63 29.86 -35.23
C LEU A 2 38.16 28.72 -34.36
N ALA A 3 37.35 27.87 -33.71
CA ALA A 3 36.01 27.96 -33.15
C ALA A 3 35.93 26.76 -32.17
N ALA A 4 35.58 26.98 -30.91
CA ALA A 4 35.43 25.91 -29.93
C ALA A 4 34.13 25.13 -30.19
N SER A 5 34.24 23.85 -30.54
CA SER A 5 33.09 22.96 -30.67
C SER A 5 32.67 22.50 -29.27
N ILE A 6 31.67 23.18 -28.70
CA ILE A 6 31.04 22.78 -27.45
C ILE A 6 30.06 21.66 -27.78
N GLY A 7 30.51 20.42 -27.56
CA GLY A 7 29.68 19.23 -27.62
C GLY A 7 28.58 19.34 -26.57
N PHE A 8 27.35 19.52 -27.02
CA PHE A 8 26.16 19.54 -26.18
C PHE A 8 25.91 18.11 -25.67
N ILE A 9 26.36 17.80 -24.46
CA ILE A 9 26.01 16.55 -23.78
C ILE A 9 24.50 16.59 -23.55
N ARG A 10 23.73 15.91 -24.39
CA ARG A 10 22.33 15.60 -24.10
C ARG A 10 22.32 14.62 -22.94
N SER A 11 22.21 15.15 -21.73
CA SER A 11 21.81 14.36 -20.56
C SER A 11 20.44 13.76 -20.88
N VAL A 12 20.42 12.46 -21.18
CA VAL A 12 19.19 11.70 -21.28
C VAL A 12 18.68 11.55 -19.86
N MET A 13 17.84 12.49 -19.41
CA MET A 13 17.08 12.30 -18.18
C MET A 13 16.22 11.06 -18.36
N ASN A 14 16.62 9.99 -17.70
CA ASN A 14 15.88 8.75 -17.62
C ASN A 14 14.62 9.05 -16.78
N PHE A 15 13.56 9.49 -17.44
CA PHE A 15 12.31 9.90 -16.78
C PHE A 15 11.45 8.66 -16.51
N SER A 16 11.90 7.82 -15.58
CA SER A 16 11.13 6.71 -15.06
C SER A 16 10.97 6.87 -13.56
N SER A 17 9.88 7.52 -13.11
CA SER A 17 9.23 7.23 -11.80
C SER A 17 8.11 8.18 -11.35
N VAL A 18 7.66 9.19 -12.10
CA VAL A 18 6.64 10.14 -11.56
C VAL A 18 5.24 9.51 -11.33
N ALA A 19 4.99 8.29 -11.80
CA ALA A 19 3.68 7.65 -11.68
C ALA A 19 3.34 7.07 -10.29
N ASN A 20 4.33 6.78 -9.42
CA ASN A 20 4.06 6.07 -8.16
C ASN A 20 3.73 6.98 -6.97
N SER A 21 4.07 8.28 -7.02
CA SER A 21 3.95 9.18 -5.86
C SER A 21 2.52 9.48 -5.43
N LYS A 22 1.53 9.15 -6.25
CA LYS A 22 0.10 9.38 -5.95
C LYS A 22 -0.66 8.11 -5.59
N MET A 23 -0.05 6.93 -5.70
CA MET A 23 -0.78 5.68 -5.45
C MET A 23 -1.13 5.56 -3.96
N HIS A 24 -2.44 5.52 -3.69
CA HIS A 24 -3.04 5.31 -2.36
C HIS A 24 -2.47 6.22 -1.25
N TYR A 25 -2.10 7.46 -1.55
CA TYR A 25 -1.39 8.35 -0.62
C TYR A 25 -2.12 8.55 0.72
N LYS A 26 -3.46 8.64 0.73
CA LYS A 26 -4.26 8.73 1.97
C LYS A 26 -4.10 7.51 2.87
N CYS A 27 -3.95 6.33 2.28
CA CYS A 27 -3.80 5.05 2.98
C CYS A 27 -2.37 4.83 3.51
N ARG A 28 -1.40 5.66 3.10
CA ARG A 28 0.00 5.62 3.52
C ARG A 28 0.41 6.82 4.37
N ASN A 29 -0.55 7.66 4.77
CA ASN A 29 -0.24 8.87 5.53
C ASN A 29 0.35 8.52 6.91
N ILE A 30 1.57 9.00 7.18
CA ILE A 30 2.30 8.81 8.43
C ILE A 30 2.21 10.02 9.37
N GLU A 31 1.69 11.17 8.90
CA GLU A 31 1.57 12.39 9.70
C GLU A 31 0.48 12.28 10.77
N LYS A 32 -0.44 11.31 10.61
CA LYS A 32 -1.58 11.06 11.49
C LYS A 32 -1.68 9.56 11.79
N PRO A 33 -2.14 9.18 13.00
CA PRO A 33 -2.37 7.79 13.31
C PRO A 33 -3.54 7.23 12.50
N TYR A 34 -3.71 5.90 12.52
CA TYR A 34 -4.95 5.26 12.11
C TYR A 34 -6.13 5.90 12.84
N LEU A 35 -7.23 6.11 12.10
CA LEU A 35 -8.40 6.80 12.61
C LEU A 35 -8.91 6.13 13.91
N HIS A 36 -9.16 6.94 14.94
CA HIS A 36 -9.58 6.49 16.28
C HIS A 36 -8.57 5.57 17.00
N SER A 37 -7.28 5.80 16.78
CA SER A 37 -6.19 5.12 17.50
C SER A 37 -5.00 6.06 17.67
N ASP A 38 -4.01 5.60 18.45
CA ASP A 38 -2.68 6.23 18.56
C ASP A 38 -1.61 5.46 17.76
N VAL A 39 -2.04 4.56 16.85
CA VAL A 39 -1.14 3.69 16.07
C VAL A 39 -0.76 4.36 14.75
N TYR A 40 0.53 4.45 14.48
CA TYR A 40 1.06 5.05 13.25
C TYR A 40 1.42 3.98 12.21
N ARG A 41 1.29 4.33 10.93
CA ARG A 41 1.68 3.47 9.82
C ARG A 41 3.20 3.48 9.64
N VAL A 42 3.76 2.37 9.17
CA VAL A 42 5.13 2.36 8.63
C VAL A 42 5.19 3.23 7.38
N ASN A 43 6.25 4.03 7.27
CA ASN A 43 6.52 4.79 6.05
C ASN A 43 6.83 3.83 4.90
N VAL A 44 5.99 3.81 3.87
CA VAL A 44 6.18 2.99 2.66
C VAL A 44 6.66 3.89 1.53
N PRO A 45 7.95 3.81 1.14
CA PRO A 45 8.49 4.58 0.02
C PRO A 45 7.72 4.30 -1.26
N ASP A 46 7.69 5.29 -2.16
CA ASP A 46 6.90 5.17 -3.38
C ASP A 46 7.35 4.00 -4.26
N GLU A 47 8.64 3.69 -4.30
CA GLU A 47 9.20 2.57 -5.07
C GLU A 47 8.85 1.20 -4.48
N LYS A 48 8.36 1.15 -3.23
CA LYS A 48 8.07 -0.07 -2.48
C LYS A 48 6.56 -0.34 -2.31
N ILE A 49 5.69 0.44 -2.95
CA ILE A 49 4.23 0.26 -2.81
C ILE A 49 3.74 -1.03 -3.50
N LYS A 50 4.35 -1.39 -4.63
CA LYS A 50 3.96 -2.56 -5.41
C LYS A 50 4.36 -3.83 -4.67
N TRP A 51 3.43 -4.76 -4.51
CA TRP A 51 3.66 -6.02 -3.77
C TRP A 51 4.73 -6.91 -4.40
N GLU A 52 4.95 -6.81 -5.72
CA GLU A 52 5.99 -7.55 -6.43
C GLU A 52 7.40 -7.06 -6.09
N VAL A 53 7.53 -5.89 -5.47
CA VAL A 53 8.82 -5.35 -5.06
C VAL A 53 9.24 -5.98 -3.75
N ILE A 54 10.34 -6.74 -3.80
CA ILE A 54 10.92 -7.37 -2.62
C ILE A 54 11.34 -6.27 -1.63
N TRP A 55 10.85 -6.39 -0.40
CA TRP A 55 11.17 -5.49 0.70
C TRP A 55 11.22 -6.26 2.03
N PRO A 56 12.36 -6.92 2.34
CA PRO A 56 12.50 -7.78 3.51
C PRO A 56 12.38 -7.02 4.84
N GLU A 57 12.71 -5.72 4.83
CA GLU A 57 12.64 -4.86 6.01
C GLU A 57 11.21 -4.34 6.28
N TYR A 58 10.22 -4.70 5.45
CA TYR A 58 8.83 -4.33 5.69
C TYR A 58 8.27 -5.02 6.94
N ALA A 59 8.16 -4.25 8.01
CA ALA A 59 7.67 -4.72 9.31
C ALA A 59 6.58 -3.80 9.87
N PRO A 60 5.36 -3.79 9.29
CA PRO A 60 4.25 -3.01 9.81
C PRO A 60 3.83 -3.53 11.19
N GLN A 61 3.37 -2.64 12.06
CA GLN A 61 2.72 -3.04 13.31
C GLN A 61 1.34 -3.63 13.00
N ASP A 62 1.10 -4.86 13.47
CA ASP A 62 -0.23 -5.46 13.44
C ASP A 62 -1.18 -4.70 14.37
N PHE A 63 -2.33 -4.29 13.82
CA PHE A 63 -3.33 -3.54 14.57
C PHE A 63 -4.74 -3.84 14.06
N THR A 64 -5.66 -4.13 14.99
CA THR A 64 -7.10 -4.17 14.76
C THR A 64 -7.79 -3.47 15.93
N SER A 65 -8.75 -2.59 15.64
CA SER A 65 -9.47 -1.85 16.68
C SER A 65 -10.32 -2.77 17.56
N LEU A 66 -10.33 -2.53 18.88
CA LEU A 66 -11.26 -3.17 19.83
C LEU A 66 -12.74 -2.92 19.47
N ARG A 67 -13.02 -1.87 18.68
CA ARG A 67 -14.37 -1.61 18.17
C ARG A 67 -14.80 -2.58 17.07
N ALA A 68 -13.86 -3.28 16.44
CA ALA A 68 -14.12 -4.29 15.41
C ALA A 68 -14.01 -5.73 15.94
N ILE A 69 -13.18 -5.97 16.96
CA ILE A 69 -13.00 -7.29 17.55
C ILE A 69 -14.33 -7.81 18.14
N ASP A 70 -14.66 -9.05 17.78
CA ASP A 70 -15.84 -9.82 18.18
C ASP A 70 -17.18 -9.11 17.94
N LYS A 71 -17.23 -8.19 16.98
CA LYS A 71 -18.49 -7.54 16.59
C LYS A 71 -19.28 -8.42 15.62
N PRO A 72 -20.62 -8.40 15.69
CA PRO A 72 -21.47 -9.25 14.85
C PRO A 72 -21.37 -8.93 13.36
N TRP A 73 -20.93 -7.72 13.01
CA TRP A 73 -20.72 -7.27 11.63
C TRP A 73 -19.28 -7.47 11.15
N ALA A 74 -18.36 -7.86 12.04
CA ALA A 74 -16.96 -8.08 11.71
C ALA A 74 -16.69 -9.56 11.50
N ASP A 75 -15.66 -9.85 10.70
CA ASP A 75 -15.15 -11.21 10.61
C ASP A 75 -14.51 -11.65 11.93
N SER A 76 -14.64 -12.94 12.24
CA SER A 76 -13.97 -13.53 13.40
C SER A 76 -12.47 -13.55 13.17
N ASN A 77 -11.71 -13.29 14.24
CA ASN A 77 -10.24 -13.38 14.24
C ASN A 77 -9.72 -14.83 14.12
N ASP A 78 -10.59 -15.83 14.13
CA ASP A 78 -10.25 -17.24 13.90
C ASP A 78 -10.10 -17.55 12.41
N PHE A 79 -9.06 -16.99 11.80
CA PHE A 79 -8.75 -17.20 10.39
C PHE A 79 -8.30 -18.63 10.05
N LYS A 80 -7.85 -19.41 11.05
CA LYS A 80 -7.33 -20.75 10.83
C LYS A 80 -8.44 -21.78 10.67
N ASN A 81 -9.52 -21.65 11.43
CA ASN A 81 -10.62 -22.61 11.38
C ASN A 81 -11.74 -22.18 10.41
N ARG A 82 -11.78 -20.91 10.01
CA ARG A 82 -12.74 -20.43 9.01
C ARG A 82 -12.20 -20.56 7.59
N LYS A 83 -13.03 -21.13 6.72
CA LYS A 83 -12.80 -21.18 5.27
C LYS A 83 -13.53 -20.00 4.61
N PHE A 84 -12.83 -18.89 4.44
CA PHE A 84 -13.34 -17.75 3.69
C PHE A 84 -13.35 -18.03 2.19
N LYS A 85 -14.42 -17.63 1.51
CA LYS A 85 -14.46 -17.60 0.04
C LYS A 85 -13.96 -16.24 -0.46
N TRP A 86 -12.64 -16.12 -0.64
CA TRP A 86 -12.06 -14.89 -1.15
C TRP A 86 -12.48 -14.62 -2.59
N ASN A 87 -12.69 -13.35 -2.89
CA ASN A 87 -13.10 -12.86 -4.21
C ASN A 87 -14.41 -13.46 -4.74
N ASP A 88 -15.31 -13.88 -3.84
CA ASP A 88 -16.61 -14.43 -4.19
C ASP A 88 -17.70 -14.03 -3.19
N VAL A 89 -18.93 -14.44 -3.45
CA VAL A 89 -20.04 -14.32 -2.50
C VAL A 89 -19.93 -15.45 -1.46
N ASP A 90 -19.67 -15.06 -0.22
CA ASP A 90 -19.45 -15.93 0.93
C ASP A 90 -20.67 -15.93 1.86
N GLY A 91 -21.69 -16.69 1.48
CA GLY A 91 -22.97 -16.73 2.19
C GLY A 91 -23.70 -15.39 2.11
N LEU A 92 -23.79 -14.69 3.24
CA LEU A 92 -24.41 -13.36 3.33
C LEU A 92 -23.43 -12.21 3.06
N ILE A 93 -22.14 -12.50 2.91
CA ILE A 93 -21.08 -11.49 2.77
C ILE A 93 -20.57 -11.51 1.33
N ASN A 94 -20.62 -10.37 0.65
CA ASN A 94 -20.00 -10.23 -0.67
C ASN A 94 -18.53 -9.83 -0.50
N ARG A 95 -17.60 -10.75 -0.76
CA ARG A 95 -16.14 -10.54 -0.66
C ARG A 95 -15.48 -10.31 -2.03
N ARG A 96 -16.27 -10.17 -3.11
CA ARG A 96 -15.76 -9.98 -4.46
C ARG A 96 -15.19 -8.57 -4.65
N SER A 97 -13.96 -8.51 -5.12
CA SER A 97 -13.31 -7.27 -5.56
C SER A 97 -13.85 -6.86 -6.93
N TYR A 98 -14.02 -5.55 -7.15
CA TYR A 98 -14.35 -5.02 -8.49
C TYR A 98 -13.12 -4.95 -9.41
N MET A 99 -11.91 -5.16 -8.87
CA MET A 99 -10.65 -5.07 -9.60
C MET A 99 -10.04 -6.45 -9.89
N GLY A 100 -10.78 -7.52 -9.62
CA GLY A 100 -10.28 -8.89 -9.65
C GLY A 100 -9.64 -9.31 -8.34
#